data_AF-A0A173MPK9-F1
#
_entry.id   AF-A0A173MPK9-F1
#
_cell.length_a   1.000
_cell.length_b   1.000
_cell.length_c   1.000
_cell.angle_alpha   90.00
_cell.angle_beta   90.00
_cell.angle_gamma   90.00
#
_symmetry.space_group_name_H-M   'P 1'
#
loop_
_entity.id
_entity.type
_entity.pdbx_description
1 polymer ?
#
loop_
_entity_poly.entity_id
_entity_poly.type
_entity_poly.pdbx_seq_one_letter_code
_entity_poly.pdbx_strand_id
1 'polypeptide(L)'
;MSSLIYDLEKLYKQTFGTKPEIVKRWTPDITNESQLWLNEMNQKPARDASGAELRLQYEGVEIWLPTKFWSLPSDMGDKGTLLLPYTVVKIKCKKTIVKTPLAERRGTIKEQYSTEDYAISLKGFVIDKKRVWPYNELTELKRLFELNRAVNMSNALTNIFIGDNDRVVIESFELPEVQGGRNHVRPFTMELESDTVFTLETSN
;
A
#
# COMPACT_ATOMS: atom_id res chain seq x y z
N MET A 1 -17.99 1.47 -19.67
CA MET A 1 -16.85 1.36 -18.73
C MET A 1 -17.11 1.98 -17.35
N SER A 2 -18.12 2.83 -17.16
CA SER A 2 -18.53 3.40 -15.85
C SER A 2 -19.11 2.38 -14.86
N SER A 3 -19.63 1.24 -15.34
CA SER A 3 -20.28 0.25 -14.48
C SER A 3 -19.32 -0.56 -13.61
N LEU A 4 -18.10 -0.84 -14.06
CA LEU A 4 -17.11 -1.61 -13.30
C LEU A 4 -16.55 -0.82 -12.11
N ILE A 5 -16.27 0.47 -12.32
CA ILE A 5 -15.73 1.37 -11.29
C ILE A 5 -16.76 1.56 -10.16
N TYR A 6 -18.01 1.85 -10.54
CA TYR A 6 -19.11 1.99 -9.58
C TYR A 6 -19.39 0.69 -8.79
N ASP A 7 -19.08 -0.46 -9.39
CA ASP A 7 -19.31 -1.77 -8.77
C ASP A 7 -18.22 -2.15 -7.75
N LEU A 8 -16.99 -1.70 -7.97
CA LEU A 8 -15.86 -1.89 -7.04
C LEU A 8 -15.97 -1.01 -5.81
N GLU A 9 -16.43 0.23 -5.94
CA GLU A 9 -16.68 1.10 -4.79
C GLU A 9 -17.74 0.50 -3.85
N LYS A 10 -18.81 -0.08 -4.41
CA LYS A 10 -19.85 -0.77 -3.63
C LYS A 10 -19.33 -2.06 -2.98
N LEU A 11 -18.50 -2.82 -3.68
CA LEU A 11 -17.91 -4.04 -3.15
C LEU A 11 -16.95 -3.74 -2.00
N TYR A 12 -16.10 -2.72 -2.16
CA TYR A 12 -15.18 -2.29 -1.11
C TYR A 12 -15.92 -1.85 0.15
N LYS A 13 -17.02 -1.12 -0.01
CA LYS A 13 -17.90 -0.77 1.11
C LYS A 13 -18.50 -1.99 1.80
N GLN A 14 -18.84 -3.02 1.04
CA GLN A 14 -19.39 -4.26 1.58
C GLN A 14 -18.32 -5.11 2.30
N THR A 15 -17.08 -5.11 1.82
CA THR A 15 -16.00 -5.96 2.36
C THR A 15 -15.20 -5.29 3.48
N PHE A 16 -14.95 -3.98 3.37
CA PHE A 16 -14.08 -3.23 4.29
C PHE A 16 -14.81 -2.09 5.03
N GLY A 17 -16.06 -1.82 4.70
CA GLY A 17 -16.90 -0.82 5.38
C GLY A 17 -16.71 0.63 4.91
N THR A 18 -15.71 0.90 4.07
CA THR A 18 -15.31 2.23 3.59
C THR A 18 -15.62 2.40 2.09
N LYS A 19 -15.73 3.62 1.56
CA LYS A 19 -16.01 3.85 0.13
C LYS A 19 -14.86 4.64 -0.50
N PRO A 20 -13.89 4.01 -1.17
CA PRO A 20 -12.74 4.72 -1.68
C PRO A 20 -13.07 5.49 -2.95
N GLU A 21 -12.62 6.74 -3.04
CA GLU A 21 -12.84 7.60 -4.22
C GLU A 21 -11.54 7.91 -4.98
N ILE A 22 -11.66 8.04 -6.30
CA ILE A 22 -10.57 8.44 -7.19
C ILE A 22 -10.47 9.97 -7.16
N VAL A 23 -9.28 10.52 -6.92
CA VAL A 23 -9.04 11.97 -6.96
C VAL A 23 -9.25 12.47 -8.40
N LYS A 24 -10.39 13.12 -8.66
CA LYS A 24 -10.87 13.57 -9.99
C LYS A 24 -10.08 14.73 -10.62
N ARG A 25 -8.75 14.63 -10.71
CA ARG A 25 -7.97 15.51 -11.60
C ARG A 25 -7.25 14.75 -12.72
N TRP A 26 -7.59 13.48 -12.91
CA TRP A 26 -6.97 12.63 -13.91
C TRP A 26 -8.05 11.77 -14.58
N THR A 27 -8.39 12.11 -15.82
CA THR A 27 -9.15 11.26 -16.73
C THR A 27 -8.23 10.88 -17.88
N PRO A 28 -7.58 9.71 -17.84
CA PRO A 28 -6.86 9.21 -19.00
C PRO A 28 -7.91 8.73 -20.02
N ASP A 29 -7.69 9.03 -21.30
CA ASP A 29 -8.49 8.47 -22.38
C ASP A 29 -8.17 6.97 -22.51
N ILE A 30 -9.10 6.13 -22.09
CA ILE A 30 -8.93 4.69 -21.91
C ILE A 30 -9.08 3.99 -23.27
N THR A 31 -8.01 3.94 -24.06
CA THR A 31 -7.98 3.13 -25.30
C THR A 31 -6.77 2.22 -25.46
N ASN A 32 -5.72 2.34 -24.64
CA ASN A 32 -4.59 1.40 -24.66
C ASN A 32 -3.87 1.34 -23.30
N GLU A 33 -4.41 0.54 -22.36
CA GLU A 33 -3.99 0.51 -20.95
C GLU A 33 -3.01 -0.62 -20.61
N SER A 34 -1.78 -0.49 -21.09
CA SER A 34 -0.64 -1.13 -20.40
C SER A 34 0.67 -0.34 -20.53
N GLN A 35 0.74 0.72 -21.34
CA GLN A 35 1.98 1.50 -21.52
C GLN A 35 1.93 2.96 -21.03
N LEU A 36 0.78 3.48 -20.59
CA LEU A 36 0.68 4.88 -20.12
C LEU A 36 0.84 5.05 -18.61
N TRP A 37 0.55 4.00 -17.81
CA TRP A 37 0.69 4.04 -16.35
C TRP A 37 2.15 4.22 -15.87
N LEU A 38 3.14 3.83 -16.69
CA LEU A 38 4.56 3.92 -16.34
C LEU A 38 5.17 5.31 -16.59
N ASN A 39 4.63 6.08 -17.54
CA ASN A 39 5.27 7.30 -18.03
C ASN A 39 4.79 8.57 -17.30
N GLU A 40 3.56 8.58 -16.78
CA GLU A 40 3.02 9.73 -16.03
C GLU A 40 3.36 9.67 -14.53
N MET A 41 3.52 8.48 -13.93
CA MET A 41 4.01 8.36 -12.54
C MET A 41 5.47 8.82 -12.36
N ASN A 42 6.26 8.84 -13.44
CA ASN A 42 7.65 9.32 -13.43
C ASN A 42 7.78 10.85 -13.65
N GLN A 43 6.69 11.58 -13.88
CA GLN A 43 6.72 13.02 -14.15
C GLN A 43 6.13 13.83 -12.99
N LYS A 44 6.92 13.88 -11.90
CA LYS A 44 6.88 14.81 -10.75
C LYS A 44 5.81 14.57 -9.65
N PRO A 45 6.24 14.67 -8.38
CA PRO A 45 5.40 14.41 -7.20
C PRO A 45 4.34 15.50 -7.04
N ALA A 46 3.21 15.14 -6.42
CA ALA A 46 2.17 16.07 -5.98
C ALA A 46 2.74 17.09 -4.98
N ARG A 47 3.40 18.13 -5.50
CA ARG A 47 3.70 19.37 -4.82
C ARG A 47 2.66 20.38 -5.29
N ASP A 48 1.49 20.36 -4.68
CA ASP A 48 0.65 21.55 -4.68
C ASP A 48 0.07 21.78 -3.28
N ALA A 49 0.28 23.01 -2.84
CA ALA A 49 0.16 23.50 -1.50
C ALA A 49 -1.30 23.56 -1.04
N SER A 50 -1.66 22.71 -0.09
CA SER A 50 -2.38 23.10 1.14
C SER A 50 -3.00 21.91 1.84
N GLY A 51 -3.19 20.75 1.18
CA GLY A 51 -3.83 19.57 1.77
C GLY A 51 -5.26 19.78 2.34
N ALA A 52 -5.73 21.03 2.36
CA ALA A 52 -6.94 21.49 3.01
C ALA A 52 -8.15 21.40 2.07
N GLU A 53 -7.94 21.58 0.77
CA GLU A 53 -9.01 21.44 -0.24
C GLU A 53 -9.40 19.97 -0.47
N LEU A 54 -8.46 19.03 -0.35
CA LEU A 54 -8.76 17.59 -0.36
C LEU A 54 -9.48 17.14 0.92
N ARG A 55 -9.34 17.89 2.01
CA ARG A 55 -9.90 17.55 3.32
C ARG A 55 -11.40 17.77 3.40
N LEU A 56 -11.96 18.80 2.76
CA LEU A 56 -13.39 19.12 2.85
C LEU A 56 -14.29 18.24 1.98
N GLN A 57 -13.74 17.60 0.94
CA GLN A 57 -14.51 16.84 -0.04
C GLN A 57 -14.44 15.32 0.14
N TYR A 58 -13.47 14.81 0.90
CA TYR A 58 -13.20 13.38 1.08
C TYR A 58 -13.07 12.96 2.57
N GLU A 59 -13.72 13.66 3.50
CA GLU A 59 -13.74 13.23 4.91
C GLU A 59 -14.37 11.81 5.03
N GLY A 60 -13.63 10.87 5.61
CA GLY A 60 -14.10 9.50 5.85
C GLY A 60 -14.02 8.53 4.65
N VAL A 61 -13.39 8.95 3.55
CA VAL A 61 -13.26 8.19 2.31
C VAL A 61 -11.80 7.75 2.11
N GLU A 62 -11.57 6.44 1.96
CA GLU A 62 -10.25 5.91 1.62
C GLU A 62 -9.89 6.28 0.16
N ILE A 63 -8.61 6.25 -0.22
CA ILE A 63 -8.19 6.59 -1.59
C ILE A 63 -7.46 5.40 -2.19
N TRP A 64 -7.74 5.12 -3.46
CA TRP A 64 -6.98 4.12 -4.20
C TRP A 64 -5.55 4.58 -4.42
N LEU A 65 -4.62 3.78 -3.92
CA LEU A 65 -3.19 3.98 -4.00
C LEU A 65 -2.58 2.71 -4.60
N PRO A 66 -2.38 2.66 -5.93
CA PRO A 66 -1.73 1.54 -6.59
C PRO A 66 -0.37 1.23 -5.96
N THR A 67 -0.15 -0.04 -5.66
CA THR A 67 1.09 -0.51 -5.02
C THR A 67 1.88 -1.36 -6.01
N LYS A 68 3.16 -1.03 -6.17
CA LYS A 68 4.09 -1.78 -7.01
C LYS A 68 5.09 -2.51 -6.14
N PHE A 69 5.27 -3.80 -6.37
CA PHE A 69 6.39 -4.57 -5.85
C PHE A 69 7.42 -4.80 -6.96
N TRP A 70 8.70 -4.56 -6.69
CA TRP A 70 9.79 -4.87 -7.61
C TRP A 70 10.88 -5.68 -6.89
N SER A 71 11.92 -6.10 -7.61
CA SER A 71 12.96 -7.00 -7.07
C SER A 71 12.40 -8.37 -6.68
N LEU A 72 11.41 -8.85 -7.43
CA LEU A 72 10.89 -10.22 -7.33
C LEU A 72 11.70 -11.15 -8.25
N PRO A 73 11.62 -12.48 -8.05
CA PRO A 73 12.18 -13.44 -9.00
C PRO A 73 11.70 -13.18 -10.43
N SER A 74 12.57 -13.40 -11.43
CA SER A 74 12.31 -13.04 -12.83
C SER A 74 11.15 -13.81 -13.48
N ASP A 75 10.74 -14.92 -12.86
CA ASP A 75 9.60 -15.76 -13.23
C ASP A 75 8.26 -15.31 -12.61
N MET A 76 8.26 -14.22 -11.82
CA MET A 76 7.07 -13.66 -11.19
C MET A 76 6.62 -12.35 -11.86
N GLY A 77 5.31 -12.22 -12.12
CA GLY A 77 4.71 -11.03 -12.70
C GLY A 77 5.31 -10.67 -14.07
N ASP A 78 5.40 -9.37 -14.36
CA ASP A 78 6.09 -8.88 -15.55
C ASP A 78 7.58 -8.69 -15.25
N LYS A 79 8.35 -9.78 -15.40
CA LYS A 79 9.82 -9.83 -15.24
C LYS A 79 10.31 -9.40 -13.84
N GLY A 80 9.70 -9.92 -12.79
CA GLY A 80 10.07 -9.61 -11.40
C GLY A 80 9.43 -8.33 -10.86
N THR A 81 8.36 -7.86 -11.51
CA THR A 81 7.55 -6.73 -11.06
C THR A 81 6.08 -7.15 -10.96
N LEU A 82 5.45 -6.83 -9.83
CA LEU A 82 4.03 -7.05 -9.60
C LEU A 82 3.33 -5.72 -9.30
N LEU A 83 2.26 -5.43 -10.04
CA LEU A 83 1.46 -4.21 -9.86
C LEU A 83 0.09 -4.59 -9.31
N LEU A 84 -0.28 -3.98 -8.18
CA LEU A 84 -1.59 -4.10 -7.57
C LEU A 84 -2.33 -2.75 -7.74
N PRO A 85 -3.23 -2.64 -8.74
CA PRO A 85 -3.84 -1.36 -9.09
C PRO A 85 -4.94 -0.91 -8.11
N TYR A 86 -5.62 -1.87 -7.45
CA TYR A 86 -6.75 -1.60 -6.56
C TYR A 86 -6.36 -1.86 -5.12
N THR A 87 -5.52 -1.00 -4.56
CA THR A 87 -5.04 -1.09 -3.18
C THR A 87 -5.25 0.19 -2.39
N VAL A 88 -5.45 0.05 -1.09
CA VAL A 88 -5.44 1.10 -0.09
C VAL A 88 -4.33 0.78 0.89
N VAL A 89 -3.51 1.77 1.21
CA VAL A 89 -2.36 1.63 2.10
C VAL A 89 -2.58 2.45 3.36
N LYS A 90 -2.30 1.85 4.51
CA LYS A 90 -2.24 2.50 5.81
C LYS A 90 -0.85 2.32 6.37
N ILE A 91 -0.23 3.41 6.82
CA ILE A 91 1.06 3.39 7.49
C ILE A 91 0.87 3.79 8.95
N LYS A 92 1.48 3.05 9.87
CA LYS A 92 1.50 3.32 11.30
C LYS A 92 2.95 3.29 11.78
N CYS A 93 3.35 4.30 12.53
CA CYS A 93 4.66 4.38 13.15
C CYS A 93 4.51 4.87 14.59
N LYS A 94 5.45 4.46 15.45
CA LYS A 94 5.51 4.87 16.85
C LYS A 94 6.93 5.30 17.19
N LYS A 95 7.04 6.26 18.12
CA LYS A 95 8.33 6.65 18.69
C LYS A 95 8.47 6.08 20.09
N THR A 96 9.62 5.49 20.36
CA THR A 96 10.07 5.17 21.71
C THR A 96 10.84 6.37 22.26
N ILE A 97 10.40 6.89 23.41
CA ILE A 97 10.98 8.08 24.05
C ILE A 97 11.34 7.73 25.48
N VAL A 98 12.64 7.75 25.80
CA VAL A 98 13.14 7.55 27.15
C VAL A 98 12.96 8.84 27.95
N LYS A 99 12.25 8.76 29.08
CA LYS A 99 11.88 9.91 29.91
C LYS A 99 12.33 9.72 31.36
N THR A 100 13.07 10.69 31.88
CA THR A 100 13.50 10.72 33.28
C THR A 100 12.73 11.80 34.04
N PRO A 101 11.97 11.45 35.10
CA PRO A 101 11.29 12.43 35.92
C PRO A 101 12.28 13.18 36.82
N LEU A 102 12.11 14.50 36.93
CA LEU A 102 12.88 15.32 37.86
C LEU A 102 12.04 15.67 39.09
N ALA A 103 12.56 15.42 40.29
CA ALA A 103 11.84 15.64 41.54
C ALA A 103 11.62 17.14 41.84
N GLU A 104 12.55 18.01 41.44
CA GLU A 104 12.55 19.43 41.82
C GLU A 104 11.89 20.36 40.78
N ARG A 105 11.41 19.83 39.65
CA ARG A 105 10.80 20.63 38.58
C ARG A 105 9.57 19.93 38.02
N ARG A 106 8.54 20.72 37.67
CA ARG A 106 7.41 20.21 36.89
C ARG A 106 7.89 19.78 35.49
N GLY A 107 8.02 18.48 35.27
CA GLY A 107 8.27 17.90 33.96
C GLY A 107 9.14 16.64 33.97
N THR A 108 9.45 16.15 32.77
CA THR A 108 10.38 15.05 32.52
C THR A 108 11.42 15.50 31.49
N ILE A 109 12.67 15.07 31.64
CA ILE A 109 13.68 15.17 30.59
C ILE A 109 13.46 14.02 29.61
N LYS A 110 13.63 14.28 28.31
CA LYS A 110 13.53 13.28 27.24
C LYS A 110 14.96 13.08 26.76
N GLU A 111 15.51 11.89 26.98
CA GLU A 111 16.94 11.64 26.80
C GLU A 111 17.24 11.11 25.40
N GLN A 112 16.40 10.17 24.93
CA GLN A 112 16.56 9.51 23.65
C GLN A 112 15.22 9.43 22.92
N TYR A 113 15.30 9.55 21.60
CA TYR A 113 14.18 9.39 20.69
C TYR A 113 14.57 8.34 19.66
N SER A 114 13.85 7.23 19.64
CA SER A 114 13.97 6.22 18.59
C SER A 114 12.66 6.13 17.83
N THR A 115 12.73 6.01 16.51
CA THR A 115 11.58 5.76 15.64
C THR A 115 11.52 4.25 15.43
N GLU A 116 10.39 3.63 15.78
CA GLU A 116 10.13 2.21 15.51
C GLU A 116 9.86 2.00 14.02
N ASP A 117 9.94 0.75 13.57
CA ASP A 117 9.65 0.39 12.19
C ASP A 117 8.22 0.77 11.79
N TYR A 118 8.03 1.00 10.49
CA TYR A 118 6.72 1.34 9.93
C TYR A 118 5.90 0.07 9.72
N ALA A 119 4.81 -0.05 10.46
CA ALA A 119 3.78 -1.05 10.21
C ALA A 119 2.87 -0.57 9.07
N ILE A 120 2.72 -1.38 8.04
CA ILE A 120 2.02 -1.06 6.80
C ILE A 120 0.88 -2.07 6.61
N SER A 121 -0.36 -1.61 6.63
CA SER A 121 -1.52 -2.43 6.29
C SER A 121 -1.94 -2.14 4.86
N LEU A 122 -1.90 -3.16 4.00
CA LEU A 122 -2.32 -3.13 2.61
C LEU A 122 -3.65 -3.87 2.47
N LYS A 123 -4.66 -3.20 1.93
CA LYS A 123 -5.95 -3.81 1.57
C LYS A 123 -6.18 -3.64 0.09
N GLY A 124 -6.77 -4.63 -0.56
CA GLY A 124 -7.03 -4.49 -1.98
C GLY A 124 -7.93 -5.55 -2.57
N PHE A 125 -8.09 -5.47 -3.88
CA PHE A 125 -8.80 -6.46 -4.67
C PHE A 125 -7.95 -7.03 -5.77
N VAL A 126 -8.08 -8.34 -5.92
CA VAL A 126 -7.71 -9.08 -7.12
C VAL A 126 -8.94 -9.19 -8.01
N ILE A 127 -8.80 -8.85 -9.29
CA ILE A 127 -9.89 -8.88 -10.27
C ILE A 127 -9.41 -9.59 -11.54
N ASP A 128 -10.11 -10.64 -11.95
CA ASP A 128 -9.87 -11.27 -13.25
C ASP A 128 -10.53 -10.46 -14.38
N LYS A 129 -9.76 -10.18 -15.43
CA LYS A 129 -10.24 -9.44 -16.61
C LYS A 129 -11.29 -10.21 -17.41
N LYS A 130 -11.28 -11.55 -17.34
CA LYS A 130 -12.25 -12.42 -18.06
C LYS A 130 -13.53 -12.67 -17.27
N ARG A 131 -13.70 -12.06 -16.09
CA ARG A 131 -14.84 -12.26 -15.17
C ARG A 131 -15.00 -13.71 -14.71
N VAL A 132 -13.91 -14.47 -14.69
CA VAL A 132 -13.81 -15.84 -14.15
C VAL A 132 -13.08 -15.77 -12.80
N TRP A 133 -12.95 -16.90 -12.10
CA TRP A 133 -12.13 -16.99 -10.90
C TRP A 133 -10.68 -16.51 -11.16
N PRO A 134 -10.13 -15.56 -10.37
CA PRO A 134 -8.80 -14.98 -10.59
C PRO A 134 -7.69 -15.91 -10.12
N TYR A 135 -7.51 -17.03 -10.82
CA TYR A 135 -6.54 -18.06 -10.45
C TYR A 135 -5.10 -17.56 -10.55
N ASN A 136 -4.76 -16.85 -11.63
CA ASN A 136 -3.39 -16.44 -11.91
C ASN A 136 -2.93 -15.38 -10.92
N GLU A 137 -3.76 -14.36 -10.70
CA GLU A 137 -3.45 -13.25 -9.80
C GLU A 137 -3.37 -13.70 -8.34
N LEU A 138 -4.24 -14.64 -7.90
CA LEU A 138 -4.12 -15.26 -6.57
C LEU A 138 -2.85 -16.11 -6.45
N THR A 139 -2.43 -16.77 -7.53
CA THR A 139 -1.17 -17.54 -7.54
C THR A 139 0.03 -16.62 -7.39
N GLU A 140 0.03 -15.46 -8.05
CA GLU A 140 1.08 -14.44 -7.90
C GLU A 140 1.13 -13.88 -6.47
N LEU A 141 -0.02 -13.56 -5.86
CA LEU A 141 -0.08 -13.13 -4.46
C LEU A 141 0.42 -14.21 -3.50
N LYS A 142 0.03 -15.46 -3.71
CA LYS A 142 0.53 -16.60 -2.92
C LYS A 142 2.05 -16.68 -3.01
N ARG A 143 2.60 -16.61 -4.23
CA ARG A 143 4.05 -16.66 -4.40
C ARG A 143 4.75 -15.46 -3.77
N LEU A 144 4.17 -14.26 -3.85
CA LEU A 144 4.70 -13.06 -3.19
C LEU A 144 4.78 -13.28 -1.67
N PHE A 145 3.75 -13.86 -1.06
CA PHE A 145 3.74 -14.19 0.37
C PHE A 145 4.75 -15.30 0.73
N GLU A 146 4.94 -16.29 -0.14
CA GLU A 146 5.92 -17.37 0.06
C GLU A 146 7.39 -16.91 -0.10
N LEU A 147 7.63 -15.67 -0.52
CA LEU A 147 8.97 -15.09 -0.54
C LEU A 147 9.40 -14.73 0.90
N ASN A 148 10.19 -15.60 1.51
CA ASN A 148 10.79 -15.39 2.83
C ASN A 148 11.97 -14.38 2.80
N ARG A 149 11.77 -13.22 2.17
CA ARG A 149 12.78 -12.15 2.07
C ARG A 149 12.10 -10.78 2.01
N ALA A 150 12.87 -9.74 2.35
CA ALA A 150 12.44 -8.38 2.10
C ALA A 150 12.22 -8.16 0.58
N VAL A 151 11.07 -7.59 0.25
CA VAL A 151 10.72 -7.15 -1.09
C VAL A 151 10.65 -5.64 -1.08
N ASN A 152 10.88 -5.01 -2.21
CA ASN A 152 10.72 -3.57 -2.26
C ASN A 152 9.29 -3.24 -2.72
N MET A 153 8.67 -2.28 -2.05
CA MET A 153 7.31 -1.81 -2.31
C MET A 153 7.36 -0.33 -2.65
N SER A 154 6.59 0.14 -3.63
CA SER A 154 6.45 1.57 -3.91
C SER A 154 4.99 1.95 -4.03
N ASN A 155 4.65 3.04 -3.35
CA ASN A 155 3.34 3.67 -3.29
C ASN A 155 3.53 5.16 -2.97
N ALA A 156 2.56 6.01 -3.30
CA ALA A 156 2.57 7.42 -2.92
C ALA A 156 2.83 7.65 -1.42
N LEU A 157 2.33 6.79 -0.53
CA LEU A 157 2.59 6.91 0.90
C LEU A 157 3.96 6.36 1.33
N THR A 158 4.36 5.18 0.85
CA THR A 158 5.66 4.58 1.26
C THR A 158 6.81 5.45 0.80
N ASN A 159 6.74 6.01 -0.41
CA ASN A 159 7.75 6.91 -0.96
C ASN A 159 7.94 8.17 -0.10
N ILE A 160 6.93 8.60 0.68
CA ILE A 160 7.02 9.77 1.57
C ILE A 160 7.60 9.39 2.94
N PHE A 161 7.20 8.23 3.48
CA PHE A 161 7.50 7.86 4.87
C PHE A 161 8.75 7.00 5.04
N ILE A 162 9.08 6.15 4.05
CA ILE A 162 10.17 5.17 4.14
C ILE A 162 11.37 5.64 3.30
N GLY A 163 11.16 6.16 2.08
CA GLY A 163 12.15 6.89 1.29
C GLY A 163 12.56 6.16 0.01
N ASP A 164 13.86 6.20 -0.35
CA ASP A 164 14.34 5.64 -1.63
C ASP A 164 14.60 4.11 -1.57
N ASN A 165 14.65 3.54 -0.36
CA ASN A 165 14.91 2.10 -0.11
C ASN A 165 13.72 1.47 0.61
N ASP A 166 12.53 1.53 0.01
CA ASP A 166 11.26 1.00 0.54
C ASP A 166 11.23 -0.55 0.59
N ARG A 167 12.13 -1.15 1.36
CA ARG A 167 12.13 -2.56 1.68
C ARG A 167 11.08 -2.83 2.73
N VAL A 168 10.27 -3.84 2.48
CA VAL A 168 9.22 -4.29 3.37
C VAL A 168 9.26 -5.81 3.46
N VAL A 169 8.94 -6.32 4.64
CA VAL A 169 8.75 -7.75 4.89
C VAL A 169 7.26 -7.98 5.06
N ILE A 170 6.75 -9.05 4.46
CA ILE A 170 5.34 -9.42 4.59
C ILE A 170 5.20 -10.32 5.81
N GLU A 171 4.40 -9.90 6.78
CA GLU A 171 4.20 -10.65 8.03
C GLU A 171 2.99 -11.58 7.96
N SER A 172 1.89 -11.10 7.36
CA SER A 172 0.65 -11.85 7.30
C SER A 172 -0.16 -11.53 6.03
N PHE A 173 -0.98 -12.49 5.64
CA PHE A 173 -1.86 -12.40 4.48
C PHE A 173 -3.20 -13.06 4.78
N GLU A 174 -4.29 -12.37 4.46
CA GLU A 174 -5.66 -12.79 4.70
C GLU A 174 -6.51 -12.62 3.45
N LEU A 175 -7.36 -13.62 3.16
CA LEU A 175 -8.40 -13.56 2.15
C LEU A 175 -9.77 -13.62 2.86
N PRO A 176 -10.45 -12.48 3.07
CA PRO A 176 -11.70 -12.46 3.79
C PRO A 176 -12.83 -13.16 2.99
N GLU A 177 -13.85 -13.62 3.72
CA GLU A 177 -15.00 -14.28 3.12
C GLU A 177 -15.74 -13.35 2.13
N VAL A 178 -16.12 -13.90 0.98
CA VAL A 178 -16.85 -13.17 -0.05
C VAL A 178 -18.25 -13.74 -0.17
N GLN A 179 -19.24 -12.87 0.02
CA GLN A 179 -20.64 -13.23 -0.22
C GLN A 179 -20.84 -13.53 -1.72
N GLY A 180 -21.58 -14.60 -2.01
CA GLY A 180 -21.76 -15.11 -3.38
C GLY A 180 -22.32 -14.08 -4.36
N GLY A 181 -21.98 -14.21 -5.65
CA GLY A 181 -22.49 -13.38 -6.75
C GLY A 181 -21.43 -12.73 -7.63
N ARG A 182 -20.17 -12.61 -7.14
CA ARG A 182 -19.04 -12.06 -7.91
C ARG A 182 -17.80 -12.93 -7.78
N ASN A 183 -17.75 -13.98 -8.60
CA ASN A 183 -16.65 -14.97 -8.55
C ASN A 183 -15.30 -14.42 -9.06
N HIS A 184 -15.31 -13.26 -9.71
CA HIS A 184 -14.14 -12.68 -10.37
C HIS A 184 -13.40 -11.65 -9.54
N VAL A 185 -13.90 -11.31 -8.34
CA VAL A 185 -13.25 -10.37 -7.44
C VAL A 185 -12.96 -11.04 -6.12
N ARG A 186 -11.72 -10.87 -5.63
CA ARG A 186 -11.28 -11.39 -4.34
C ARG A 186 -10.60 -10.29 -3.54
N PRO A 187 -11.16 -9.89 -2.38
CA PRO A 187 -10.46 -9.02 -1.44
C PRO A 187 -9.26 -9.73 -0.85
N PHE A 188 -8.24 -8.96 -0.49
CA PHE A 188 -7.13 -9.42 0.34
C PHE A 188 -6.72 -8.32 1.31
N THR A 189 -6.16 -8.75 2.43
CA THR A 189 -5.47 -7.90 3.40
C THR A 189 -4.07 -8.46 3.62
N MET A 190 -3.08 -7.59 3.74
CA MET A 190 -1.69 -7.95 4.00
C MET A 190 -1.11 -6.97 5.02
N GLU A 191 -0.44 -7.49 6.03
CA GLU A 191 0.34 -6.67 6.97
C GLU A 191 1.81 -6.82 6.63
N LEU A 192 2.50 -5.69 6.51
CA LEU A 192 3.90 -5.59 6.18
C LEU A 192 4.62 -4.71 7.21
N GLU A 193 5.92 -4.93 7.39
CA GLU A 193 6.78 -4.10 8.23
C GLU A 193 7.94 -3.56 7.38
N SER A 194 8.35 -2.31 7.59
CA SER A 194 9.52 -1.75 6.91
C SER A 194 10.80 -2.41 7.39
N ASP A 195 11.70 -2.75 6.46
CA ASP A 195 13.01 -3.29 6.77
C ASP A 195 14.09 -2.25 6.43
N THR A 196 14.82 -1.82 7.45
CA THR A 196 15.97 -0.92 7.28
C THR A 196 17.25 -1.73 7.35
N VAL A 197 18.07 -1.62 6.30
CA VAL A 197 19.37 -2.32 6.25
C VAL A 197 20.33 -1.65 7.22
N PHE A 198 20.49 -2.24 8.41
CA PHE A 198 21.58 -1.90 9.31
C PHE A 198 22.78 -2.81 9.03
N THR A 199 23.85 -2.26 8.47
CA THR A 199 25.15 -2.92 8.49
C THR A 199 25.71 -2.80 9.90
N LEU A 200 25.69 -3.89 10.66
CA LEU A 200 26.42 -3.98 11.92
C LEU A 200 27.92 -4.02 11.58
N GLU A 201 28.58 -2.86 11.63
CA GLU A 201 30.03 -2.82 11.62
C GLU A 201 30.53 -3.32 12.98
N THR A 202 30.98 -4.57 13.03
CA THR A 202 31.72 -5.09 14.17
C THR A 202 33.08 -4.41 14.17
N SER A 203 33.20 -3.27 14.83
CA SER A 203 34.49 -2.66 15.16
C SER A 203 35.25 -3.61 16.09
N ASN A 204 36.25 -4.28 15.53
CA ASN A 204 37.18 -5.18 16.22
C ASN A 204 38.46 -4.42 16.58
#